data_AF-A0A950MWT9-F1
#
_entry.id   AF-A0A950MWT9-F1
#
_cell.length_a   1.000
_cell.length_b   1.000
_cell.length_c   1.000
_cell.angle_alpha   90.00
_cell.angle_beta   90.00
_cell.angle_gamma   90.00
#
_symmetry.space_group_name_H-M   'P 1'
#
loop_
_entity.id
_entity.type
_entity.pdbx_description
1 polymer ?
#
loop_
_entity_poly.entity_id
_entity_poly.type
_entity_poly.pdbx_seq_one_letter_code
_entity_poly.pdbx_strand_id
1 'polypeptide(L)'
;MMPGVDFGEFQEGILEAFDKAELEQLLRVRLNGRLDNIVGAGSFGKIVFDLLNWAERQGREADLARAAYLARPNSEKLRNVYEKYGMAPPVSVQSRGTQVAGAPARATALAFEATVKPRLKSVDLGVWRERLARIEGQVCRIEFNNNAQGTGFLVGPDVLLTNYHVLERPLKGQLPAEQVACRFDYKVLSDDSRSEGVVVRLHKEGWRLDESRYSQAEADAQPDRELPKPDELDFAAVRLARPIGNEPIDKNGAAGAPKRGWIALPPVQPTLDPGAPLFIAEHPDGSPMKLALDTDSVIGVNANGTRVRYATNTEHGSSGSPCFNMDLALAALHHMGDPLWKTAKYNQGVPIALIGARLAGKLESAQ
;
A
#
# COMPACT_ATOMS: atom_id res chain seq x y z
N MET A 1 33.64 -5.39 11.40
CA MET A 1 33.40 -3.99 11.02
C MET A 1 33.23 -3.84 9.51
N MET A 2 32.10 -3.31 9.04
CA MET A 2 32.01 -2.80 7.67
C MET A 2 32.90 -1.54 7.53
N PRO A 3 33.50 -1.27 6.35
CA PRO A 3 34.31 -0.07 6.15
C PRO A 3 33.43 1.19 6.28
N GLY A 4 33.65 2.01 7.32
CA GLY A 4 33.07 3.37 7.41
C GLY A 4 32.26 3.73 8.66
N VAL A 5 31.95 2.78 9.57
CA VAL A 5 31.40 3.14 10.90
C VAL A 5 32.58 3.28 11.87
N ASP A 6 32.78 4.48 12.41
CA ASP A 6 33.77 4.68 13.47
C ASP A 6 33.22 4.09 14.78
N PHE A 7 33.91 3.09 15.31
CA PHE A 7 33.58 2.43 16.57
C PHE A 7 33.46 3.44 17.73
N GLY A 8 34.27 4.50 17.71
CA GLY A 8 34.22 5.58 18.69
C GLY A 8 32.93 6.40 18.63
N GLU A 9 32.44 6.69 17.42
CA GLU A 9 31.21 7.46 17.21
C GLU A 9 29.97 6.72 17.73
N PHE A 10 29.93 5.40 17.55
CA PHE A 10 28.84 4.57 18.10
C PHE A 10 28.90 4.53 19.63
N GLN A 11 30.08 4.37 20.20
CA GLN A 11 30.26 4.38 21.64
C GLN A 11 29.82 5.71 22.27
N GLU A 12 30.25 6.84 21.71
CA GLU A 12 29.84 8.17 22.18
C GLU A 12 28.33 8.38 22.07
N GLY A 13 27.72 7.99 20.96
CA GLY A 13 26.28 8.14 20.75
C GLY A 13 25.44 7.39 21.80
N ILE A 14 25.88 6.21 22.24
CA ILE A 14 25.21 5.48 23.33
C ILE A 14 25.46 6.17 24.68
N LEU A 15 26.70 6.59 24.96
CA LEU A 15 27.06 7.22 26.23
C LEU A 15 26.35 8.55 26.48
N GLU A 16 26.05 9.31 25.43
CA GLU A 16 25.31 10.57 25.53
C GLU A 16 23.80 10.38 25.66
N ALA A 17 23.26 9.29 25.11
CA ALA A 17 21.83 9.12 24.93
C ALA A 17 21.15 8.23 25.99
N PHE A 18 21.94 7.46 26.74
CA PHE A 18 21.45 6.50 27.72
C PHE A 18 22.29 6.53 28.99
N ASP A 19 21.66 6.21 30.12
CA ASP A 19 22.37 5.69 31.29
C ASP A 19 22.40 4.15 31.30
N LYS A 20 23.02 3.56 32.33
CA LYS A 20 23.11 2.10 32.47
C LYS A 20 21.75 1.41 32.53
N ALA A 21 20.80 1.97 33.29
CA ALA A 21 19.49 1.36 33.49
C ALA A 21 18.65 1.44 32.20
N GLU A 22 18.72 2.57 31.50
CA GLU A 22 18.03 2.76 30.23
C GLU A 22 18.58 1.86 29.12
N LEU A 23 19.90 1.66 29.07
CA LEU A 23 20.53 0.74 28.13
C LEU A 23 20.15 -0.71 28.43
N GLU A 24 20.07 -1.09 29.70
CA GLU A 24 19.61 -2.42 30.10
C GLU A 24 18.16 -2.67 29.68
N GLN A 25 17.27 -1.69 29.89
CA GLN A 25 15.88 -1.74 29.45
C GLN A 25 15.78 -1.84 27.93
N LEU A 26 16.59 -1.08 27.20
CA LEU A 26 16.65 -1.14 25.74
C LEU A 26 16.96 -2.55 25.24
N LEU A 27 18.03 -3.16 25.77
CA LEU A 27 18.44 -4.51 25.40
C LEU A 27 17.37 -5.54 25.72
N ARG A 28 16.71 -5.40 26.88
CA ARG A 28 15.68 -6.34 27.31
C ARG A 28 14.43 -6.26 26.45
N VAL A 29 13.94 -5.05 26.17
CA VAL A 29 12.66 -4.83 25.48
C VAL A 29 12.81 -5.02 23.98
N ARG A 30 13.89 -4.52 23.37
CA ARG A 30 14.01 -4.46 21.90
C ARG A 30 14.90 -5.54 21.30
N LEU A 31 15.87 -6.05 22.05
CA LEU A 31 16.84 -7.04 21.55
C LEU A 31 16.77 -8.39 22.25
N ASN A 32 15.81 -8.55 23.17
CA ASN A 32 15.60 -9.72 24.03
C ASN A 32 16.88 -10.20 24.74
N GLY A 33 17.78 -9.27 25.08
CA GLY A 33 19.05 -9.52 25.74
C GLY A 33 19.04 -9.08 27.21
N ARG A 34 19.98 -9.59 28.01
CA ARG A 34 20.24 -9.09 29.37
C ARG A 34 21.66 -8.53 29.42
N LEU A 35 21.80 -7.26 29.78
CA LEU A 35 23.10 -6.58 29.77
C LEU A 35 24.14 -7.31 30.64
N ASP A 36 23.75 -7.72 31.85
CA ASP A 36 24.63 -8.43 32.79
C ASP A 36 25.02 -9.85 32.32
N ASN A 37 24.30 -10.44 31.36
CA ASN A 37 24.69 -11.71 30.74
C ASN A 37 25.69 -11.53 29.59
N ILE A 38 25.84 -10.30 29.11
CA ILE A 38 26.64 -9.95 27.92
C ILE A 38 27.96 -9.32 28.34
N VAL A 39 27.94 -8.44 29.35
CA VAL A 39 29.12 -7.68 29.80
C VAL A 39 29.31 -7.76 31.32
N GLY A 40 30.56 -7.70 31.76
CA GLY A 40 30.92 -7.70 33.18
C GLY A 40 30.70 -6.33 33.85
N ALA A 41 30.79 -6.30 35.19
CA ALA A 41 30.72 -5.07 35.96
C ALA A 41 31.87 -4.10 35.62
N GLY A 42 31.58 -2.80 35.62
CA GLY A 42 32.55 -1.76 35.31
C GLY A 42 31.92 -0.38 35.19
N SER A 43 32.74 0.62 34.78
CA SER A 43 32.23 1.93 34.42
C SER A 43 31.28 1.83 33.22
N PHE A 44 30.33 2.75 33.11
CA PHE A 44 29.38 2.73 32.00
C PHE A 44 30.06 2.80 30.63
N GLY A 45 31.14 3.60 30.52
CA GLY A 45 32.02 3.62 29.34
C GLY A 45 32.55 2.24 28.94
N LYS A 46 33.02 1.46 29.92
CA LYS A 46 33.52 0.09 29.69
C LYS A 46 32.40 -0.87 29.31
N ILE A 47 31.24 -0.76 29.96
CA ILE A 47 30.04 -1.57 29.67
C ILE A 47 29.59 -1.37 28.22
N VAL A 48 29.51 -0.11 27.75
CA VAL A 48 29.15 0.20 26.37
C VAL A 48 30.19 -0.34 25.39
N PHE A 49 31.48 -0.16 25.68
CA PHE A 49 32.57 -0.71 24.86
C PHE A 49 32.50 -2.24 24.71
N ASP A 50 32.32 -2.96 25.82
CA ASP A 50 32.24 -4.42 25.81
C ASP A 50 30.97 -4.91 25.08
N LEU A 51 29.86 -4.17 25.20
CA LEU A 51 28.61 -4.47 24.51
C LEU A 51 28.75 -4.33 23.00
N LEU A 52 29.44 -3.28 22.53
CA LEU A 52 29.72 -3.08 21.11
C LEU A 52 30.63 -4.17 20.55
N ASN A 53 31.68 -4.56 21.28
CA ASN A 53 32.54 -5.69 20.90
C ASN A 53 31.76 -7.01 20.83
N TRP A 54 30.87 -7.24 21.80
CA TRP A 54 30.01 -8.42 21.75
C TRP A 54 29.08 -8.38 20.54
N ALA A 55 28.45 -7.24 20.27
CA ALA A 55 27.57 -7.07 19.11
C ALA A 55 28.34 -7.35 17.80
N GLU A 56 29.58 -6.87 17.69
CA GLU A 56 30.45 -7.16 16.55
C GLU A 56 30.76 -8.64 16.40
N ARG A 57 31.15 -9.30 17.48
CA ARG A 57 31.42 -10.75 17.46
C ARG A 57 30.19 -11.59 17.10
N GLN A 58 28.99 -11.08 17.33
CA GLN A 58 27.73 -11.78 17.04
C GLN A 58 27.07 -11.32 15.71
N GLY A 59 27.64 -10.35 15.00
CA GLY A 59 27.03 -9.77 13.79
C GLY A 59 25.72 -9.03 14.06
N ARG A 60 25.57 -8.42 15.24
CA ARG A 60 24.34 -7.73 15.72
C ARG A 60 24.50 -6.21 15.86
N GLU A 61 25.51 -5.63 15.26
CA GLU A 61 25.81 -4.19 15.35
C GLU A 61 24.69 -3.34 14.76
N ALA A 62 24.15 -3.77 13.61
CA ALA A 62 23.04 -3.08 12.94
C ALA A 62 21.75 -3.12 13.77
N ASP A 63 21.47 -4.27 14.43
CA ASP A 63 20.31 -4.41 15.32
C ASP A 63 20.42 -3.48 16.54
N LEU A 64 21.63 -3.41 17.11
CA LEU A 64 21.91 -2.54 18.25
C LEU A 64 21.80 -1.06 17.87
N ALA A 65 22.36 -0.66 16.72
CA ALA A 65 22.27 0.70 16.21
C ALA A 65 20.82 1.12 15.95
N ARG A 66 20.04 0.24 15.32
CA ARG A 66 18.60 0.43 15.07
C ARG A 66 17.82 0.59 16.37
N ALA A 67 18.04 -0.30 17.33
CA ALA A 67 17.33 -0.26 18.61
C ALA A 67 17.63 1.04 19.36
N ALA A 68 18.91 1.44 19.42
CA ALA A 68 19.35 2.68 20.06
C ALA A 68 18.71 3.91 19.41
N TYR A 69 18.75 4.02 18.08
CA TYR A 69 18.12 5.14 17.36
C TYR A 69 16.61 5.20 17.57
N LEU A 70 15.88 4.08 17.44
CA LEU A 70 14.42 4.07 17.63
C LEU A 70 13.99 4.46 19.06
N ALA A 71 14.85 4.26 20.05
CA ALA A 71 14.61 4.70 21.43
C ALA A 71 14.98 6.17 21.68
N ARG A 72 15.81 6.76 20.82
CA ARG A 72 16.31 8.14 20.90
C ARG A 72 16.38 8.78 19.49
N PRO A 73 15.23 8.97 18.82
CA PRO A 73 15.19 9.40 17.42
C PRO A 73 15.74 10.82 17.19
N ASN A 74 15.81 11.64 18.24
CA ASN A 74 16.35 13.00 18.19
C ASN A 74 17.88 13.07 18.36
N SER A 75 18.57 11.96 18.61
CA SER A 75 20.03 11.94 18.71
C SER A 75 20.66 11.91 17.32
N GLU A 76 21.31 13.01 16.92
CA GLU A 76 22.00 13.11 15.63
C GLU A 76 23.12 12.08 15.50
N LYS A 77 23.87 11.81 16.58
CA LYS A 77 24.95 10.80 16.59
C LYS A 77 24.41 9.40 16.33
N LEU A 78 23.36 9.00 17.06
CA LEU A 78 22.76 7.67 16.87
C LEU A 78 22.08 7.52 15.50
N ARG A 79 21.51 8.61 14.98
CA ARG A 79 20.99 8.67 13.61
C ARG A 79 22.10 8.43 12.59
N ASN A 80 23.22 9.15 12.68
CA ASN A 80 24.36 9.00 11.77
C ASN A 80 24.94 7.58 11.81
N VAL A 81 25.10 7.01 13.01
CA VAL A 81 25.59 5.63 13.19
C VAL A 81 24.63 4.64 12.53
N TYR A 82 23.33 4.77 12.80
CA TYR A 82 22.31 3.90 12.22
C TYR A 82 22.24 3.98 10.69
N GLU A 83 22.35 5.19 10.13
CA GLU A 83 22.40 5.43 8.68
C GLU A 83 23.62 4.75 8.04
N LYS A 84 24.79 4.76 8.69
CA LYS A 84 26.00 4.07 8.23
C LYS A 84 25.89 2.55 8.22
N TYR A 85 25.01 1.96 9.05
CA TYR A 85 24.70 0.52 9.04
C TYR A 85 23.68 0.11 7.95
N GLY A 86 23.21 1.05 7.13
CA GLY A 86 22.57 0.74 5.84
C GLY A 86 21.12 0.25 5.87
N MET A 87 20.38 0.39 7.00
CA MET A 87 18.94 0.06 7.02
C MET A 87 18.10 0.92 7.99
N ALA A 88 17.83 2.19 7.66
CA ALA A 88 16.46 2.68 7.43
C ALA A 88 16.43 4.13 6.89
N PRO A 89 15.43 4.46 6.06
CA PRO A 89 15.09 5.85 5.80
C PRO A 89 14.38 6.47 7.01
N PRO A 90 14.53 7.80 7.22
CA PRO A 90 13.55 8.55 8.01
C PRO A 90 12.16 8.30 7.43
N VAL A 91 11.14 8.28 8.29
CA VAL A 91 9.75 8.36 7.83
C VAL A 91 9.57 9.76 7.24
N SER A 92 9.93 9.93 5.97
CA SER A 92 9.61 11.10 5.19
C SER A 92 8.16 10.97 4.74
N VAL A 93 7.30 11.78 5.37
CA VAL A 93 6.07 12.23 4.72
C VAL A 93 6.51 12.83 3.38
N GLN A 94 6.00 12.27 2.28
CA GLN A 94 6.34 12.66 0.90
C GLN A 94 6.64 14.15 0.77
N SER A 95 7.92 14.48 0.66
CA SER A 95 8.36 15.79 0.18
C SER A 95 8.83 15.55 -1.25
N ARG A 96 7.91 15.84 -2.19
CA ARG A 96 8.11 15.70 -3.63
C ARG A 96 9.46 16.28 -4.04
N GLY A 97 10.35 15.46 -4.62
CA GLY A 97 11.55 15.91 -5.32
C GLY A 97 12.48 16.85 -4.55
N THR A 98 12.42 16.85 -3.21
CA THR A 98 13.27 17.68 -2.37
C THR A 98 14.49 16.87 -1.97
N GLN A 99 15.67 17.50 -1.98
CA GLN A 99 16.90 16.87 -1.52
C GLN A 99 16.69 16.27 -0.14
N VAL A 100 17.06 15.00 0.01
CA VAL A 100 17.13 14.35 1.32
C VAL A 100 18.08 15.17 2.19
N ALA A 101 17.64 15.59 3.38
CA ALA A 101 18.49 16.36 4.28
C ALA A 101 19.79 15.58 4.58
N GLY A 102 20.94 16.19 4.32
CA GLY A 102 22.25 15.55 4.46
C GLY A 102 22.74 14.79 3.21
N ALA A 103 21.94 14.64 2.16
CA ALA A 103 22.44 14.13 0.89
C ALA A 103 23.38 15.15 0.23
N PRO A 104 24.52 14.71 -0.33
CA PRO A 104 25.43 15.62 -1.03
C PRO A 104 24.71 16.27 -2.20
N ALA A 105 24.96 17.57 -2.43
CA ALA A 105 24.28 18.34 -3.47
C ALA A 105 24.50 17.76 -4.89
N ARG A 106 25.57 17.00 -5.08
CA ARG A 106 25.88 16.18 -6.26
C ARG A 106 26.61 14.91 -5.83
N ALA A 107 26.31 13.79 -6.49
CA ALA A 107 27.19 12.63 -6.46
C ALA A 107 28.51 12.99 -7.17
N THR A 108 29.65 12.57 -6.60
CA THR A 108 31.00 12.86 -7.13
C THR A 108 31.42 11.94 -8.29
N ALA A 109 30.51 11.12 -8.80
CA ALA A 109 30.74 10.25 -9.94
C ALA A 109 30.79 11.07 -11.25
N LEU A 110 31.62 10.63 -12.19
CA LEU A 110 31.65 11.17 -13.55
C LEU A 110 30.24 11.09 -14.17
N ALA A 111 29.75 12.19 -14.75
CA ALA A 111 28.39 12.33 -15.24
C ALA A 111 28.12 11.46 -16.49
N PHE A 112 27.83 10.18 -16.27
CA PHE A 112 27.42 9.23 -17.31
C PHE A 112 25.91 8.97 -17.29
N GLU A 113 25.21 9.44 -16.26
CA GLU A 113 23.79 9.25 -16.08
C GLU A 113 22.99 10.38 -16.73
N ALA A 114 21.85 10.02 -17.32
CA ALA A 114 20.92 10.97 -17.92
C ALA A 114 19.49 10.68 -17.48
N THR A 115 18.69 11.73 -17.30
CA THR A 115 17.25 11.58 -17.11
C THR A 115 16.59 11.41 -18.48
N VAL A 116 16.24 10.17 -18.83
CA VAL A 116 15.65 9.84 -20.14
C VAL A 116 14.13 10.14 -20.19
N LYS A 117 13.42 9.92 -19.08
CA LYS A 117 11.97 10.17 -18.97
C LYS A 117 11.68 11.09 -17.77
N PRO A 118 11.78 12.42 -17.90
CA PRO A 118 11.60 13.37 -16.79
C PRO A 118 10.25 13.26 -16.06
N ARG A 119 9.21 12.74 -16.74
CA ARG A 119 7.89 12.50 -16.16
C ARG A 119 7.86 11.35 -15.14
N LEU A 120 8.80 10.41 -15.20
CA LEU A 120 8.92 9.31 -14.25
C LEU A 120 9.83 9.75 -13.10
N LYS A 121 9.20 10.03 -11.95
CA LYS A 121 9.93 10.41 -10.73
C LYS A 121 10.47 9.18 -10.03
N SER A 122 11.64 9.33 -9.42
CA SER A 122 12.12 8.36 -8.43
C SER A 122 11.19 8.37 -7.22
N VAL A 123 10.99 7.18 -6.65
CA VAL A 123 10.22 7.00 -5.42
C VAL A 123 11.15 6.49 -4.32
N ASP A 124 10.87 6.88 -3.08
CA ASP A 124 11.57 6.34 -1.92
C ASP A 124 11.20 4.87 -1.73
N LEU A 125 12.13 3.97 -2.01
CA LEU A 125 11.87 2.52 -2.02
C LEU A 125 11.25 2.01 -0.71
N GLY A 126 11.75 2.47 0.44
CA GLY A 126 11.23 2.07 1.75
C GLY A 126 9.77 2.49 1.95
N VAL A 127 9.46 3.75 1.66
CA VAL A 127 8.10 4.32 1.79
C VAL A 127 7.14 3.65 0.79
N TRP A 128 7.59 3.46 -0.45
CA TRP A 128 6.79 2.85 -1.51
C TRP A 128 6.45 1.39 -1.17
N ARG A 129 7.44 0.62 -0.73
CA ARG A 129 7.24 -0.77 -0.27
C ARG A 129 6.26 -0.86 0.90
N GLU A 130 6.38 0.01 1.90
CA GLU A 130 5.46 0.02 3.04
C GLU A 130 4.02 0.37 2.64
N ARG A 131 3.84 1.30 1.68
CA ARG A 131 2.52 1.62 1.13
C ARG A 131 1.94 0.45 0.37
N LEU A 132 2.74 -0.19 -0.50
CA LEU A 132 2.29 -1.36 -1.25
C LEU A 132 1.86 -2.49 -0.31
N ALA A 133 2.64 -2.77 0.73
CA ALA A 133 2.30 -3.78 1.74
C ALA A 133 0.96 -3.50 2.46
N ARG A 134 0.59 -2.23 2.66
CA ARG A 134 -0.75 -1.87 3.18
C ARG A 134 -1.85 -2.13 2.16
N ILE A 135 -1.64 -1.78 0.89
CA ILE A 135 -2.61 -1.98 -0.20
C ILE A 135 -2.96 -3.46 -0.35
N GLU A 136 -1.99 -4.37 -0.20
CA GLU A 136 -2.25 -5.83 -0.26
C GLU A 136 -3.32 -6.29 0.73
N GLY A 137 -3.36 -5.68 1.93
CA GLY A 137 -4.37 -5.98 2.93
C GLY A 137 -5.71 -5.29 2.65
N GLN A 138 -5.76 -4.30 1.78
CA GLN A 138 -6.94 -3.46 1.57
C GLN A 138 -7.75 -3.87 0.33
N VAL A 139 -7.19 -4.74 -0.51
CA VAL A 139 -7.82 -5.26 -1.73
C VAL A 139 -8.30 -6.70 -1.49
N CYS A 140 -9.44 -7.06 -2.06
CA CYS A 140 -10.05 -8.38 -1.93
C CYS A 140 -10.58 -8.90 -3.26
N ARG A 141 -10.70 -10.23 -3.34
CA ARG A 141 -11.45 -10.93 -4.38
C ARG A 141 -12.92 -11.00 -3.98
N ILE A 142 -13.83 -10.60 -4.87
CA ILE A 142 -15.27 -10.73 -4.68
C ILE A 142 -15.72 -12.07 -5.27
N GLU A 143 -16.52 -12.81 -4.50
CA GLU A 143 -16.95 -14.16 -4.82
C GLU A 143 -18.47 -14.31 -4.67
N PHE A 144 -19.10 -15.00 -5.63
CA PHE A 144 -20.46 -15.53 -5.50
C PHE A 144 -20.39 -17.04 -5.41
N ASN A 145 -20.87 -17.61 -4.31
CA ASN A 145 -20.82 -19.06 -4.08
C ASN A 145 -19.40 -19.64 -4.30
N ASN A 146 -18.38 -18.93 -3.79
CA ASN A 146 -16.93 -19.22 -3.93
C ASN A 146 -16.34 -19.08 -5.34
N ASN A 147 -17.12 -18.67 -6.35
CA ASN A 147 -16.60 -18.36 -7.68
C ASN A 147 -16.20 -16.89 -7.74
N ALA A 148 -14.99 -16.61 -8.19
CA ALA A 148 -14.51 -15.25 -8.38
C ALA A 148 -15.42 -14.49 -9.37
N GLN A 149 -15.72 -13.23 -9.06
CA GLN A 149 -16.56 -12.35 -9.88
C GLN A 149 -15.85 -11.04 -10.23
N GLY A 150 -14.94 -10.59 -9.38
CA GLY A 150 -14.24 -9.33 -9.54
C GLY A 150 -13.31 -9.04 -8.37
N THR A 151 -12.84 -7.81 -8.33
CA THR A 151 -11.99 -7.25 -7.29
C THR A 151 -12.75 -6.12 -6.57
N GLY A 152 -12.44 -5.89 -5.31
CA GLY A 152 -12.91 -4.73 -4.56
C GLY A 152 -11.89 -4.31 -3.52
N PHE A 153 -12.06 -3.13 -2.92
CA PHE A 153 -11.12 -2.62 -1.93
C PHE A 153 -11.79 -1.78 -0.85
N LEU A 154 -11.15 -1.72 0.32
CA LEU A 154 -11.66 -0.96 1.46
C LEU A 154 -11.48 0.55 1.23
N VAL A 155 -12.54 1.31 1.49
CA VAL A 155 -12.55 2.79 1.53
C VAL A 155 -13.01 3.33 2.89
N GLY A 156 -13.25 2.44 3.84
CA GLY A 156 -13.58 2.71 5.24
C GLY A 156 -13.34 1.47 6.10
N PRO A 157 -13.65 1.51 7.41
CA PRO A 157 -13.41 0.39 8.32
C PRO A 157 -14.16 -0.89 7.93
N ASP A 158 -15.39 -0.75 7.44
CA ASP A 158 -16.27 -1.81 6.96
C ASP A 158 -16.85 -1.52 5.56
N VAL A 159 -16.33 -0.52 4.82
CA VAL A 159 -16.88 -0.12 3.52
C VAL A 159 -15.98 -0.62 2.39
N LEU A 160 -16.57 -1.39 1.49
CA LEU A 160 -15.94 -1.90 0.27
C LEU A 160 -16.44 -1.12 -0.95
N LEU A 161 -15.52 -0.76 -1.85
CA LEU A 161 -15.80 -0.21 -3.17
C LEU A 161 -15.44 -1.24 -4.26
N THR A 162 -16.31 -1.37 -5.25
CA THR A 162 -16.12 -2.20 -6.47
C THR A 162 -17.02 -1.66 -7.59
N ASN A 163 -17.11 -2.36 -8.72
CA ASN A 163 -18.05 -1.98 -9.78
C ASN A 163 -19.49 -2.40 -9.50
N TYR A 164 -20.44 -1.64 -10.04
CA TYR A 164 -21.85 -2.05 -10.02
C TYR A 164 -22.05 -3.36 -10.76
N HIS A 165 -21.44 -3.55 -11.94
CA HIS A 165 -21.61 -4.79 -12.71
C HIS A 165 -21.07 -6.03 -11.98
N VAL A 166 -20.05 -5.89 -11.13
CA VAL A 166 -19.54 -6.99 -10.28
C VAL A 166 -20.59 -7.41 -9.26
N LEU A 167 -21.34 -6.46 -8.68
CA LEU A 167 -22.41 -6.70 -7.70
C LEU A 167 -23.82 -6.64 -8.28
N GLU A 168 -23.98 -6.68 -9.60
CA GLU A 168 -25.27 -6.41 -10.24
C GLU A 168 -26.34 -7.43 -9.83
N ARG A 169 -25.97 -8.71 -9.72
CA ARG A 169 -26.90 -9.77 -9.30
C ARG A 169 -27.45 -9.55 -7.89
N PRO A 170 -26.63 -9.36 -6.83
CA PRO A 170 -27.16 -9.06 -5.50
C PRO A 170 -27.86 -7.70 -5.43
N LEU A 171 -27.43 -6.70 -6.20
CA LEU A 171 -28.10 -5.40 -6.29
C LEU A 171 -29.51 -5.51 -6.92
N LYS A 172 -29.70 -6.37 -7.91
CA LYS A 172 -31.02 -6.67 -8.51
C LYS A 172 -31.86 -7.66 -7.70
N GLY A 173 -31.38 -8.15 -6.55
CA GLY A 173 -32.07 -9.16 -5.74
C GLY A 173 -32.07 -10.56 -6.35
N GLN A 174 -31.20 -10.82 -7.32
CA GLN A 174 -31.07 -12.10 -8.03
C GLN A 174 -30.08 -13.05 -7.32
N LEU A 175 -29.38 -12.56 -6.30
CA LEU A 175 -28.47 -13.31 -5.44
C LEU A 175 -28.60 -12.77 -4.00
N PRO A 176 -28.82 -13.62 -2.99
CA PRO A 176 -28.82 -13.18 -1.60
C PRO A 176 -27.47 -12.58 -1.19
N ALA A 177 -27.48 -11.56 -0.33
CA ALA A 177 -26.27 -10.87 0.12
C ALA A 177 -25.31 -11.80 0.88
N GLU A 178 -25.84 -12.83 1.53
CA GLU A 178 -25.11 -13.87 2.27
C GLU A 178 -24.26 -14.76 1.36
N GLN A 179 -24.59 -14.82 0.06
CA GLN A 179 -23.81 -15.54 -0.95
C GLN A 179 -22.67 -14.71 -1.55
N VAL A 180 -22.58 -13.42 -1.18
CA VAL A 180 -21.48 -12.54 -1.57
C VAL A 180 -20.39 -12.59 -0.50
N ALA A 181 -19.18 -12.92 -0.94
CA ALA A 181 -18.02 -13.00 -0.07
C ALA A 181 -16.88 -12.12 -0.60
N CYS A 182 -16.17 -11.47 0.31
CA CYS A 182 -15.01 -10.63 0.04
C CYS A 182 -13.79 -11.29 0.70
N ARG A 183 -12.89 -11.84 -0.11
CA ARG A 183 -11.72 -12.57 0.34
C ARG A 183 -10.48 -11.68 0.29
N PHE A 184 -10.04 -11.26 1.46
CA PHE A 184 -8.80 -10.50 1.65
C PHE A 184 -7.61 -11.45 1.79
N ASP A 185 -6.39 -10.95 1.54
CA ASP A 185 -5.13 -11.68 1.74
C ASP A 185 -5.00 -12.98 0.93
N TYR A 186 -5.77 -13.13 -0.16
CA TYR A 186 -5.63 -14.23 -1.11
C TYR A 186 -4.48 -13.96 -2.07
N LYS A 187 -3.28 -14.44 -1.75
CA LYS A 187 -2.03 -14.11 -2.45
C LYS A 187 -1.02 -15.25 -2.38
N VAL A 188 -0.01 -15.19 -3.24
CA VAL A 188 1.20 -16.04 -3.15
C VAL A 188 2.16 -15.37 -2.16
N LEU A 189 2.75 -16.16 -1.27
CA LEU A 189 3.73 -15.73 -0.27
C LEU A 189 5.16 -15.92 -0.82
N SER A 190 6.15 -15.37 -0.12
CA SER A 190 7.56 -15.42 -0.56
C SER A 190 8.17 -16.83 -0.59
N ASP A 191 7.52 -17.82 0.04
CA ASP A 191 7.88 -19.23 0.01
C ASP A 191 7.11 -20.03 -1.06
N ASP A 192 6.51 -19.32 -2.02
CA ASP A 192 5.62 -19.84 -3.08
C ASP A 192 4.34 -20.52 -2.57
N SER A 193 4.09 -20.51 -1.25
CA SER A 193 2.82 -21.00 -0.70
C SER A 193 1.68 -20.02 -0.98
N ARG A 194 0.46 -20.53 -0.99
CA ARG A 194 -0.75 -19.71 -1.19
C ARG A 194 -1.43 -19.44 0.14
N SER A 195 -1.70 -18.17 0.42
CA SER A 195 -2.62 -17.78 1.47
C SER A 195 -4.06 -17.89 0.97
N GLU A 196 -4.91 -18.67 1.65
CA GLU A 196 -6.36 -18.74 1.39
C GLU A 196 -7.14 -17.51 1.86
N GLY A 197 -6.46 -16.61 2.58
CA GLY A 197 -7.01 -15.34 2.98
C GLY A 197 -8.04 -15.38 4.11
N VAL A 198 -8.72 -14.25 4.29
CA VAL A 198 -9.81 -14.05 5.25
C VAL A 198 -11.07 -13.65 4.48
N VAL A 199 -12.18 -14.33 4.76
CA VAL A 199 -13.46 -14.08 4.10
C VAL A 199 -14.36 -13.24 5.01
N VAL A 200 -14.86 -12.13 4.47
CA VAL A 200 -15.89 -11.28 5.09
C VAL A 200 -17.07 -11.20 4.14
N ARG A 201 -18.29 -11.33 4.67
CA ARG A 201 -19.52 -11.19 3.87
C ARG A 201 -20.05 -9.76 3.93
N LEU A 202 -21.03 -9.48 3.09
CA LEU A 202 -21.82 -8.25 3.21
C LEU A 202 -22.58 -8.20 4.54
N HIS A 203 -22.85 -6.99 5.03
CA HIS A 203 -23.67 -6.79 6.22
C HIS A 203 -25.07 -7.38 6.00
N LYS A 204 -25.66 -7.98 7.04
CA LYS A 204 -26.94 -8.70 6.92
C LYS A 204 -28.08 -7.78 6.48
N GLU A 205 -28.11 -6.57 7.02
CA GLU A 205 -29.16 -5.57 6.78
C GLU A 205 -28.53 -4.23 6.38
N GLY A 206 -28.99 -3.56 5.32
CA GLY A 206 -28.42 -2.25 4.96
C GLY A 206 -26.97 -2.30 4.46
N TRP A 207 -26.56 -3.38 3.78
CA TRP A 207 -25.25 -3.45 3.14
C TRP A 207 -25.08 -2.47 1.96
N ARG A 208 -26.17 -1.91 1.42
CA ARG A 208 -26.10 -0.98 0.29
C ARG A 208 -25.92 0.45 0.79
N LEU A 209 -24.80 1.08 0.44
CA LEU A 209 -24.53 2.48 0.81
C LEU A 209 -24.78 3.43 -0.35
N ASP A 210 -24.24 3.12 -1.53
CA ASP A 210 -24.53 3.83 -2.79
C ASP A 210 -24.13 2.96 -3.99
N GLU A 211 -24.72 3.22 -5.13
CA GLU A 211 -24.46 2.51 -6.37
C GLU A 211 -24.76 3.38 -7.60
N SER A 212 -24.01 3.18 -8.66
CA SER A 212 -24.14 3.89 -9.92
C SER A 212 -23.97 2.90 -11.04
N ARG A 213 -24.91 2.87 -11.99
CA ARG A 213 -24.86 1.92 -13.11
C ARG A 213 -23.78 2.32 -14.12
N TYR A 214 -23.40 1.38 -14.98
CA TYR A 214 -22.70 1.67 -16.24
C TYR A 214 -23.67 2.32 -17.25
N SER A 215 -23.13 2.92 -18.32
CA SER A 215 -23.98 3.46 -19.40
C SER A 215 -24.54 2.35 -20.29
N GLN A 216 -25.64 2.62 -21.01
CA GLN A 216 -26.20 1.63 -21.93
C GLN A 216 -25.22 1.30 -23.07
N ALA A 217 -24.48 2.30 -23.57
CA ALA A 217 -23.43 2.10 -24.56
C ALA A 217 -22.33 1.12 -24.09
N GLU A 218 -21.92 1.16 -22.83
CA GLU A 218 -20.97 0.21 -22.25
C GLU A 218 -21.59 -1.20 -22.17
N ALA A 219 -22.85 -1.31 -21.76
CA ALA A 219 -23.59 -2.57 -21.72
C ALA A 219 -23.70 -3.24 -23.11
N ASP A 220 -23.84 -2.42 -24.16
CA ASP A 220 -23.95 -2.85 -25.55
C ASP A 220 -22.58 -3.11 -26.22
N ALA A 221 -21.49 -3.10 -25.44
CA ALA A 221 -20.12 -3.25 -25.93
C ALA A 221 -19.72 -2.18 -26.98
N GLN A 222 -20.32 -0.98 -26.90
CA GLN A 222 -20.08 0.16 -27.77
C GLN A 222 -19.78 1.43 -26.94
N PRO A 223 -18.71 1.43 -26.11
CA PRO A 223 -18.44 2.51 -25.15
C PRO A 223 -18.17 3.88 -25.78
N ASP A 224 -17.91 3.93 -27.10
CA ASP A 224 -17.73 5.18 -27.86
C ASP A 224 -19.02 5.71 -28.51
N ARG A 225 -20.16 4.98 -28.40
CA ARG A 225 -21.45 5.39 -28.97
C ARG A 225 -22.00 6.66 -28.32
N GLU A 226 -21.87 6.75 -27.00
CA GLU A 226 -22.23 7.93 -26.22
C GLU A 226 -21.36 8.03 -24.97
N LEU A 227 -21.10 9.25 -24.51
CA LEU A 227 -20.36 9.46 -23.26
C LEU A 227 -21.24 9.09 -22.06
N PRO A 228 -20.73 8.33 -21.06
CA PRO A 228 -21.46 8.06 -19.84
C PRO A 228 -21.87 9.34 -19.13
N LYS A 229 -23.09 9.40 -18.61
CA LYS A 229 -23.60 10.52 -17.82
C LYS A 229 -22.90 10.60 -16.45
N PRO A 230 -22.96 11.76 -15.75
CA PRO A 230 -22.36 11.90 -14.43
C PRO A 230 -22.87 10.91 -13.36
N ASP A 231 -24.06 10.34 -13.53
CA ASP A 231 -24.65 9.33 -12.66
C ASP A 231 -24.45 7.88 -13.15
N GLU A 232 -23.68 7.69 -14.22
CA GLU A 232 -23.32 6.41 -14.85
C GLU A 232 -21.81 6.11 -14.64
N LEU A 233 -21.43 5.82 -13.40
CA LEU A 233 -20.05 5.65 -12.93
C LEU A 233 -19.69 4.19 -12.59
N ASP A 234 -20.60 3.23 -12.84
CA ASP A 234 -20.36 1.79 -12.65
C ASP A 234 -19.64 1.43 -11.33
N PHE A 235 -20.15 1.91 -10.20
CA PHE A 235 -19.61 1.57 -8.88
C PHE A 235 -20.69 1.10 -7.92
N ALA A 236 -20.26 0.32 -6.93
CA ALA A 236 -21.05 -0.03 -5.77
C ALA A 236 -20.20 0.13 -4.50
N ALA A 237 -20.71 0.92 -3.54
CA ALA A 237 -20.18 1.04 -2.20
C ALA A 237 -21.06 0.24 -1.24
N VAL A 238 -20.46 -0.73 -0.56
CA VAL A 238 -21.19 -1.69 0.26
C VAL A 238 -20.58 -1.85 1.64
N ARG A 239 -21.42 -2.08 2.64
CA ARG A 239 -21.01 -2.36 4.02
C ARG A 239 -20.77 -3.85 4.22
N LEU A 240 -19.64 -4.18 4.84
CA LEU A 240 -19.23 -5.51 5.24
C LEU A 240 -19.82 -5.87 6.61
N ALA A 241 -19.93 -7.17 6.90
CA ALA A 241 -20.51 -7.68 8.13
C ALA A 241 -19.71 -7.31 9.40
N ARG A 242 -18.45 -6.91 9.25
CA ARG A 242 -17.59 -6.44 10.34
C ARG A 242 -16.51 -5.48 9.84
N PRO A 243 -15.97 -4.61 10.71
CA PRO A 243 -14.98 -3.61 10.32
C PRO A 243 -13.57 -4.21 10.17
N ILE A 244 -13.36 -5.04 9.15
CA ILE A 244 -12.08 -5.72 8.89
C ILE A 244 -10.92 -4.75 8.65
N GLY A 245 -11.19 -3.50 8.23
CA GLY A 245 -10.17 -2.45 8.15
C GLY A 245 -9.56 -2.08 9.51
N ASN A 246 -10.27 -2.33 10.62
CA ASN A 246 -9.76 -2.12 11.98
C ASN A 246 -9.03 -3.34 12.55
N GLU A 247 -9.09 -4.49 11.89
CA GLU A 247 -8.45 -5.73 12.31
C GLU A 247 -6.97 -5.75 11.91
N PRO A 248 -6.09 -6.44 12.67
CA PRO A 248 -4.71 -6.67 12.26
C PRO A 248 -4.62 -7.62 11.07
N ILE A 249 -3.55 -7.50 10.27
CA ILE A 249 -3.27 -8.40 9.13
C ILE A 249 -2.67 -9.76 9.58
N ASP A 250 -2.20 -9.85 10.83
CA ASP A 250 -1.58 -11.06 11.40
C ASP A 250 -2.61 -12.06 11.97
N LYS A 251 -2.50 -13.34 11.56
CA LYS A 251 -3.27 -14.48 12.10
C LYS A 251 -2.95 -14.78 13.59
N ASN A 252 -1.79 -14.36 14.09
CA ASN A 252 -1.34 -14.62 15.46
C ASN A 252 -1.74 -13.53 16.46
N GLY A 253 -2.39 -12.44 16.01
CA GLY A 253 -3.03 -11.46 16.89
C GLY A 253 -2.09 -10.81 17.90
N ALA A 254 -0.78 -10.74 17.61
CA ALA A 254 0.19 -10.17 18.53
C ALA A 254 -0.19 -8.71 18.87
N ALA A 255 -0.18 -8.38 20.16
CA ALA A 255 -0.49 -7.04 20.64
C ALA A 255 0.44 -6.02 19.95
N GLY A 256 -0.13 -5.10 19.17
CA GLY A 256 0.61 -4.07 18.43
C GLY A 256 0.82 -4.34 16.93
N ALA A 257 0.26 -5.41 16.36
CA ALA A 257 0.27 -5.61 14.91
C ALA A 257 -0.45 -4.44 14.18
N PRO A 258 0.08 -3.97 13.03
CA PRO A 258 -0.54 -2.89 12.28
C PRO A 258 -1.95 -3.29 11.82
N LYS A 259 -2.89 -2.36 12.00
CA LYS A 259 -4.24 -2.49 11.45
C LYS A 259 -4.20 -2.53 9.93
N ARG A 260 -5.14 -3.25 9.32
CA ARG A 260 -5.33 -3.35 7.88
C ARG A 260 -5.50 -1.98 7.21
N GLY A 261 -6.31 -1.13 7.83
CA GLY A 261 -6.67 0.18 7.29
C GLY A 261 -7.54 0.06 6.04
N TRP A 262 -7.58 1.15 5.27
CA TRP A 262 -8.34 1.29 4.03
C TRP A 262 -7.64 2.29 3.11
N ILE A 263 -8.03 2.29 1.84
CA ILE A 263 -7.54 3.24 0.84
C ILE A 263 -8.38 4.51 0.96
N ALA A 264 -7.72 5.63 1.26
CA ALA A 264 -8.40 6.92 1.33
C ALA A 264 -8.83 7.37 -0.07
N LEU A 265 -10.09 7.79 -0.21
CA LEU A 265 -10.56 8.47 -1.41
C LEU A 265 -9.95 9.88 -1.45
N PRO A 266 -9.20 10.24 -2.49
CA PRO A 266 -8.57 11.54 -2.54
C PRO A 266 -9.63 12.65 -2.74
N PRO A 267 -9.50 13.80 -2.04
CA PRO A 267 -10.46 14.90 -2.18
C PRO A 267 -10.33 15.61 -3.54
N VAL A 268 -9.19 15.44 -4.21
CA VAL A 268 -8.89 15.98 -5.54
C VAL A 268 -8.40 14.84 -6.42
N GLN A 269 -8.91 14.78 -7.65
CA GLN A 269 -8.50 13.79 -8.65
C GLN A 269 -6.98 13.85 -8.87
N PRO A 270 -6.23 12.75 -8.63
CA PRO A 270 -4.85 12.69 -9.08
C PRO A 270 -4.77 12.83 -10.60
N THR A 271 -3.71 13.49 -11.07
CA THR A 271 -3.53 13.77 -12.49
C THR A 271 -3.48 12.49 -13.33
N LEU A 272 -4.20 12.49 -14.44
CA LEU A 272 -4.29 11.41 -15.42
C LEU A 272 -3.76 11.90 -16.78
N ASP A 273 -2.52 12.40 -16.78
CA ASP A 273 -1.88 12.89 -18.00
C ASP A 273 -1.57 11.73 -18.95
N PRO A 274 -1.68 11.91 -20.28
CA PRO A 274 -1.22 10.92 -21.24
C PRO A 274 0.24 10.49 -20.99
N GLY A 275 0.49 9.18 -21.07
CA GLY A 275 1.73 8.53 -20.74
C GLY A 275 2.01 8.37 -19.24
N ALA A 276 1.13 8.85 -18.34
CA ALA A 276 1.35 8.68 -16.91
C ALA A 276 1.41 7.18 -16.52
N PRO A 277 2.28 6.80 -15.57
CA PRO A 277 2.37 5.44 -15.08
C PRO A 277 1.12 5.06 -14.29
N LEU A 278 0.72 3.79 -14.39
CA LEU A 278 -0.42 3.25 -13.65
C LEU A 278 -0.06 1.88 -13.06
N PHE A 279 -0.54 1.63 -11.85
CA PHE A 279 -0.42 0.39 -11.12
C PHE A 279 -1.82 -0.13 -10.78
N ILE A 280 -2.08 -1.41 -10.97
CA ILE A 280 -3.39 -2.01 -10.67
C ILE A 280 -3.16 -3.21 -9.76
N ALA A 281 -3.76 -3.17 -8.57
CA ALA A 281 -3.76 -4.30 -7.64
C ALA A 281 -5.05 -5.10 -7.85
N GLU A 282 -4.93 -6.34 -8.33
CA GLU A 282 -6.04 -7.07 -8.94
C GLU A 282 -6.03 -8.58 -8.63
N HIS A 283 -7.17 -9.23 -8.87
CA HIS A 283 -7.32 -10.69 -8.89
C HIS A 283 -7.64 -11.19 -10.31
N PRO A 284 -6.65 -11.23 -11.21
CA PRO A 284 -6.85 -11.58 -12.62
C PRO A 284 -7.20 -13.07 -12.77
N ASP A 285 -8.24 -13.36 -13.52
CA ASP A 285 -8.96 -14.63 -13.63
C ASP A 285 -9.34 -15.25 -12.27
N GLY A 286 -9.53 -14.39 -11.25
CA GLY A 286 -9.74 -14.82 -9.88
C GLY A 286 -8.49 -15.43 -9.22
N SER A 287 -7.31 -15.29 -9.81
CA SER A 287 -6.05 -15.77 -9.26
C SER A 287 -5.69 -15.07 -7.93
N PRO A 288 -4.72 -15.60 -7.17
CA PRO A 288 -4.10 -14.85 -6.10
C PRO A 288 -3.66 -13.46 -6.57
N MET A 289 -3.72 -12.48 -5.67
CA MET A 289 -3.49 -11.06 -5.98
C MET A 289 -2.20 -10.85 -6.79
N LYS A 290 -2.29 -10.02 -7.82
CA LYS A 290 -1.15 -9.58 -8.63
C LYS A 290 -1.13 -8.05 -8.72
N LEU A 291 0.04 -7.52 -9.08
CA LEU A 291 0.24 -6.12 -9.40
C LEU A 291 0.55 -6.01 -10.90
N ALA A 292 -0.36 -5.40 -11.66
CA ALA A 292 -0.07 -4.96 -13.02
C ALA A 292 0.55 -3.57 -12.98
N LEU A 293 1.55 -3.31 -13.82
CA LEU A 293 2.23 -2.01 -13.89
C LEU A 293 2.59 -1.67 -15.33
N ASP A 294 2.46 -0.39 -15.65
CA ASP A 294 2.91 0.16 -16.93
C ASP A 294 3.37 1.60 -16.72
N THR A 295 4.56 1.92 -17.22
CA THR A 295 5.21 3.23 -17.04
C THR A 295 4.86 4.24 -18.14
N ASP A 296 4.08 3.82 -19.13
CA ASP A 296 3.59 4.65 -20.24
C ASP A 296 2.13 4.35 -20.53
N SER A 297 1.29 4.48 -19.50
CA SER A 297 0.01 3.79 -19.50
C SER A 297 -1.19 4.63 -19.88
N VAL A 298 -1.39 5.77 -19.22
CA VAL A 298 -2.61 6.57 -19.42
C VAL A 298 -2.68 7.04 -20.88
N ILE A 299 -3.77 6.75 -21.56
CA ILE A 299 -4.03 7.18 -22.93
C ILE A 299 -4.71 8.55 -22.91
N GLY A 300 -5.70 8.72 -22.04
CA GLY A 300 -6.38 9.99 -21.86
C GLY A 300 -7.73 9.87 -21.16
N VAL A 301 -8.27 11.01 -20.76
CA VAL A 301 -9.60 11.16 -20.16
C VAL A 301 -10.59 11.56 -21.26
N ASN A 302 -11.81 11.02 -21.22
CA ASN A 302 -12.85 11.37 -22.17
C ASN A 302 -13.35 12.82 -21.98
N ALA A 303 -14.08 13.35 -22.97
CA ALA A 303 -14.42 14.77 -23.03
C ALA A 303 -15.23 15.30 -21.83
N ASN A 304 -16.01 14.45 -21.16
CA ASN A 304 -16.80 14.83 -19.98
C ASN A 304 -16.20 14.35 -18.66
N GLY A 305 -14.97 13.82 -18.67
CA GLY A 305 -14.24 13.45 -17.46
C GLY A 305 -14.72 12.18 -16.76
N THR A 306 -15.69 11.44 -17.30
CA THR A 306 -16.28 10.27 -16.64
C THR A 306 -15.48 8.99 -16.80
N ARG A 307 -14.55 8.93 -17.77
CA ARG A 307 -13.72 7.76 -18.06
C ARG A 307 -12.28 8.17 -18.37
N VAL A 308 -11.35 7.31 -17.96
CA VAL A 308 -9.95 7.34 -18.37
C VAL A 308 -9.59 6.03 -19.05
N ARG A 309 -8.89 6.11 -20.18
CA ARG A 309 -8.31 4.95 -20.87
C ARG A 309 -6.82 4.83 -20.58
N TYR A 310 -6.34 3.60 -20.51
CA TYR A 310 -4.93 3.28 -20.26
C TYR A 310 -4.54 1.94 -20.89
N ALA A 311 -3.23 1.69 -21.03
CA ALA A 311 -2.69 0.48 -21.66
C ALA A 311 -2.30 -0.63 -20.66
N THR A 312 -2.35 -0.37 -19.34
CA THR A 312 -2.01 -1.37 -18.33
C THR A 312 -2.90 -2.59 -18.51
N ASN A 313 -2.27 -3.77 -18.64
CA ASN A 313 -2.97 -5.04 -18.84
C ASN A 313 -3.87 -5.38 -17.64
N THR A 314 -5.01 -5.99 -17.94
CA THR A 314 -5.97 -6.54 -16.98
C THR A 314 -6.60 -7.78 -17.60
N GLU A 315 -6.94 -8.78 -16.80
CA GLU A 315 -7.66 -9.99 -17.24
C GLU A 315 -9.08 -10.01 -16.66
N HIS A 316 -9.88 -11.03 -16.96
CA HIS A 316 -11.20 -11.18 -16.34
C HIS A 316 -11.07 -11.20 -14.81
N GLY A 317 -12.05 -10.75 -14.04
CA GLY A 317 -11.93 -10.64 -12.57
C GLY A 317 -11.14 -9.43 -12.06
N SER A 318 -10.47 -8.67 -12.93
CA SER A 318 -9.83 -7.39 -12.57
C SER A 318 -10.84 -6.25 -12.38
N SER A 319 -12.08 -6.39 -12.86
CA SER A 319 -13.16 -5.42 -12.64
C SER A 319 -13.30 -5.05 -11.16
N GLY A 320 -13.28 -3.75 -10.86
CA GLY A 320 -13.38 -3.20 -9.52
C GLY A 320 -12.04 -3.02 -8.82
N SER A 321 -10.93 -3.28 -9.51
CA SER A 321 -9.58 -3.06 -8.98
C SER A 321 -9.26 -1.58 -8.82
N PRO A 322 -8.57 -1.18 -7.74
CA PRO A 322 -8.03 0.16 -7.60
C PRO A 322 -6.85 0.37 -8.55
N CYS A 323 -6.87 1.48 -9.28
CA CYS A 323 -5.76 1.93 -10.11
C CYS A 323 -5.01 3.06 -9.39
N PHE A 324 -3.69 2.98 -9.28
CA PHE A 324 -2.86 3.95 -8.59
C PHE A 324 -1.86 4.62 -9.53
N ASN A 325 -1.47 5.85 -9.21
CA ASN A 325 -0.31 6.50 -9.84
C ASN A 325 1.03 5.99 -9.21
N MET A 326 2.16 6.54 -9.67
CA MET A 326 3.50 6.19 -9.17
C MET A 326 3.69 6.35 -7.65
N ASP A 327 2.96 7.28 -7.04
CA ASP A 327 3.00 7.57 -5.60
C ASP A 327 2.13 6.60 -4.77
N LEU A 328 1.51 5.61 -5.43
CA LEU A 328 0.48 4.72 -4.88
C LEU A 328 -0.76 5.48 -4.37
N ALA A 329 -1.06 6.64 -4.96
CA ALA A 329 -2.31 7.34 -4.73
C ALA A 329 -3.40 6.81 -5.66
N LEU A 330 -4.57 6.49 -5.11
CA LEU A 330 -5.71 5.97 -5.85
C LEU A 330 -6.17 6.99 -6.90
N ALA A 331 -6.19 6.60 -8.17
CA ALA A 331 -6.44 7.47 -9.30
C ALA A 331 -7.73 7.10 -10.06
N ALA A 332 -8.07 5.81 -10.14
CA ALA A 332 -9.27 5.35 -10.82
C ALA A 332 -9.77 4.01 -10.26
N LEU A 333 -11.01 3.65 -10.63
CA LEU A 333 -11.60 2.33 -10.47
C LEU A 333 -11.61 1.63 -11.84
N HIS A 334 -10.89 0.52 -12.00
CA HIS A 334 -10.94 -0.26 -13.25
C HIS A 334 -12.33 -0.88 -13.44
N HIS A 335 -12.89 -0.81 -14.66
CA HIS A 335 -14.24 -1.35 -14.90
C HIS A 335 -14.46 -2.04 -16.25
N MET A 336 -13.64 -1.79 -17.26
CA MET A 336 -13.86 -2.32 -18.61
C MET A 336 -12.55 -2.46 -19.38
N GLY A 337 -12.46 -3.51 -20.20
CA GLY A 337 -11.45 -3.63 -21.26
C GLY A 337 -12.04 -3.35 -22.64
N ASP A 338 -11.18 -3.05 -23.62
CA ASP A 338 -11.60 -2.83 -25.01
C ASP A 338 -12.44 -4.01 -25.53
N PRO A 339 -13.71 -3.76 -25.96
CA PRO A 339 -14.60 -4.80 -26.45
C PRO A 339 -14.12 -5.55 -27.70
N LEU A 340 -13.03 -5.11 -28.35
CA LEU A 340 -12.41 -5.85 -29.44
C LEU A 340 -11.61 -7.09 -28.98
N TRP A 341 -11.38 -7.25 -27.67
CA TRP A 341 -10.70 -8.39 -26.99
C TRP A 341 -9.39 -8.87 -27.64
N LYS A 342 -9.47 -9.56 -28.78
CA LYS A 342 -8.33 -10.11 -29.55
C LYS A 342 -7.34 -9.05 -30.02
N THR A 343 -7.82 -7.83 -30.23
CA THR A 343 -7.01 -6.67 -30.63
C THR A 343 -7.25 -5.50 -29.69
N ALA A 344 -7.40 -5.79 -28.38
CA ALA A 344 -7.64 -4.77 -27.37
C ALA A 344 -6.56 -3.69 -27.42
N LYS A 345 -6.98 -2.42 -27.46
CA LYS A 345 -6.09 -1.26 -27.52
C LYS A 345 -6.01 -0.50 -26.21
N TYR A 346 -6.98 -0.70 -25.32
CA TYR A 346 -7.06 0.00 -24.06
C TYR A 346 -7.82 -0.83 -23.01
N ASN A 347 -7.57 -0.47 -21.76
CA ASN A 347 -8.46 -0.67 -20.64
C ASN A 347 -9.03 0.67 -20.21
N GLN A 348 -10.11 0.64 -19.44
CA GLN A 348 -10.89 1.80 -19.05
C GLN A 348 -11.22 1.75 -17.56
N GLY A 349 -11.13 2.91 -16.92
CA GLY A 349 -11.53 3.10 -15.53
C GLY A 349 -12.30 4.39 -15.33
N VAL A 350 -12.86 4.54 -14.14
CA VAL A 350 -13.61 5.72 -13.70
C VAL A 350 -12.70 6.56 -12.80
N PRO A 351 -12.46 7.84 -13.12
CA PRO A 351 -11.69 8.73 -12.25
C PRO A 351 -12.26 8.77 -10.83
N ILE A 352 -11.41 8.48 -9.84
CA ILE A 352 -11.87 8.18 -8.49
C ILE A 352 -12.57 9.35 -7.79
N ALA A 353 -12.20 10.60 -8.10
CA ALA A 353 -12.78 11.76 -7.43
C ALA A 353 -14.28 11.92 -7.70
N LEU A 354 -14.78 11.41 -8.84
CA LEU A 354 -16.22 11.40 -9.13
C LEU A 354 -16.98 10.50 -8.15
N ILE A 355 -16.41 9.34 -7.84
CA ILE A 355 -16.94 8.40 -6.85
C ILE A 355 -16.77 8.98 -5.44
N GLY A 356 -15.60 9.56 -5.13
CA GLY A 356 -15.32 10.24 -3.86
C GLY A 356 -16.31 11.35 -3.54
N ALA A 357 -16.62 12.21 -4.51
CA ALA A 357 -17.60 13.28 -4.35
C ALA A 357 -19.02 12.74 -4.05
N ARG A 358 -19.38 11.60 -4.67
CA ARG A 358 -20.69 10.96 -4.47
C ARG A 358 -20.80 10.23 -3.12
N LEU A 359 -19.69 9.72 -2.61
CA LEU A 359 -19.60 9.05 -1.31
C LEU A 359 -19.31 10.00 -0.14
N ALA A 360 -19.01 11.28 -0.41
CA ALA A 360 -18.79 12.30 0.61
C ALA A 360 -20.00 12.38 1.57
N GLY A 361 -19.72 12.39 2.88
CA GLY A 361 -20.75 12.37 3.94
C GLY A 361 -21.40 11.00 4.20
N LYS A 362 -21.32 10.04 3.27
CA LYS A 362 -21.85 8.67 3.48
C LYS A 362 -20.87 7.80 4.27
N LEU A 363 -19.57 8.02 4.08
CA LEU A 363 -18.50 7.28 4.76
C LEU A 363 -18.32 7.68 6.24
N GLU A 364 -18.74 8.89 6.62
CA GLU A 364 -18.67 9.39 8.01
C GLU A 364 -19.73 8.73 8.92
N SER A 365 -20.85 8.30 8.35
CA SER A 365 -21.91 7.56 9.08
C SER A 365 -21.57 6.09 9.38
N ALA A 366 -20.39 5.63 8.96
CA ALA A 366 -19.89 4.27 9.18
C ALA A 366 -18.67 4.22 10.12
N GLN A 367 -18.22 5.37 10.66
CA GLN A 367 -17.06 5.48 11.55
C GLN A 367 -17.42 5.31 13.03
#